data_AF-A0A2V8DC87-F1
#
_entry.id   AF-A0A2V8DC87-F1
#
_cell.length_a   1.000
_cell.length_b   1.000
_cell.length_c   1.000
_cell.angle_alpha   90.00
_cell.angle_beta   90.00
_cell.angle_gamma   90.00
#
_symmetry.space_group_name_H-M   'P 1'
#
loop_
_entity.id
_entity.type
_entity.pdbx_description
1 polymer ?
#
loop_
_entity_poly.entity_id
_entity_poly.type
_entity_poly.pdbx_seq_one_letter_code
_entity_poly.pdbx_strand_id
1 'polypeptide(L)' 'MTFTARVSFVLLWLASLVLVGVFASAQTRREPGAIISGADIGFRPDGWNGKRRTGTWLVRIDGEWVEAVSTIRVVPATE' A
#
# COMPACT_ATOMS: atom_id res chain seq x y z
N MET A 1 48.00 6.72 -16.61
CA MET A 1 46.91 7.31 -15.79
C MET A 1 47.51 7.77 -14.48
N THR A 2 47.40 9.05 -14.15
CA THR A 2 47.90 9.61 -12.90
C THR A 2 47.10 9.08 -11.70
N PHE A 3 47.73 8.95 -10.54
CA PHE A 3 47.09 8.44 -9.31
C PHE A 3 45.81 9.22 -8.96
N THR A 4 45.83 10.53 -9.17
CA THR A 4 44.68 11.44 -9.03
C THR A 4 43.50 11.06 -9.92
N ALA A 5 43.74 10.67 -11.18
CA ALA A 5 42.66 10.26 -12.07
C ALA A 5 41.95 8.99 -11.59
N ARG A 6 42.69 8.05 -11.00
CA ARG A 6 42.12 6.82 -10.43
C ARG A 6 41.30 7.11 -9.18
N VAL A 7 41.79 7.98 -8.30
CA VAL A 7 41.08 8.40 -7.08
C VAL A 7 39.79 9.12 -7.44
N SER A 8 39.83 10.08 -8.36
CA SER A 8 38.63 10.81 -8.80
C SER A 8 37.59 9.88 -9.42
N PHE A 9 38.02 8.89 -10.20
CA PHE A 9 37.11 7.91 -10.79
C PHE A 9 36.39 7.08 -9.73
N VAL A 10 37.11 6.59 -8.73
CA VAL A 10 36.51 5.81 -7.62
C VAL A 10 35.54 6.67 -6.81
N LEU A 11 35.88 7.93 -6.55
CA LEU A 11 34.99 8.84 -5.83
C LEU A 11 33.70 9.12 -6.60
N LEU A 12 33.79 9.39 -7.91
CA LEU A 12 32.62 9.58 -8.76
C LEU A 12 31.76 8.31 -8.84
N TRP A 13 32.41 7.15 -8.90
CA TRP A 13 31.72 5.87 -8.90
C TRP A 13 30.95 5.63 -7.60
N LEU A 14 31.58 5.86 -6.44
CA LEU A 14 30.90 5.76 -5.14
C LEU A 14 29.76 6.77 -5.00
N ALA A 15 29.98 8.02 -5.43
CA ALA A 15 28.95 9.06 -5.40
C ALA A 15 27.73 8.65 -6.26
N SER A 16 27.96 8.07 -7.43
CA SER A 16 26.91 7.54 -8.30
C SER A 16 26.12 6.42 -7.63
N LEU A 17 26.80 5.44 -7.01
CA LEU A 17 26.13 4.35 -6.29
C LEU A 17 25.29 4.84 -5.12
N VAL A 18 25.80 5.79 -4.34
CA VAL A 18 25.06 6.40 -3.23
C VAL A 18 23.81 7.10 -3.77
N LEU A 19 23.94 7.86 -4.85
CA LEU A 19 22.82 8.58 -5.45
C LEU A 19 21.73 7.59 -5.92
N VAL A 20 22.11 6.54 -6.64
CA VAL A 20 21.17 5.48 -7.08
C VAL A 20 20.53 4.78 -5.88
N GLY A 21 21.29 4.47 -4.83
CA GLY A 21 20.78 3.83 -3.62
C GLY A 21 19.71 4.66 -2.91
N VAL A 22 19.94 5.98 -2.79
CA VAL A 22 18.95 6.91 -2.21
C VAL A 22 17.66 6.92 -3.05
N PHE A 23 17.77 7.06 -4.37
CA PHE A 23 16.59 7.05 -5.24
C PHE A 23 15.82 5.73 -5.20
N ALA A 24 16.53 4.59 -5.24
CA ALA A 24 15.89 3.28 -5.18
C ALA A 24 15.19 3.04 -3.84
N SER A 25 15.78 3.48 -2.72
CA SER A 25 15.15 3.37 -1.39
C SER A 25 13.87 4.20 -1.26
N ALA A 26 13.77 5.31 -2.03
CA ALA A 26 12.59 6.16 -2.05
C ALA A 26 11.48 5.66 -2.99
N GLN A 27 11.74 4.62 -3.80
CA GLN A 27 10.70 4.03 -4.63
C GLN A 27 9.75 3.23 -3.75
N THR A 28 8.54 3.76 -3.53
CA THR A 28 7.46 3.02 -2.88
C THR A 28 7.11 1.81 -3.73
N ARG A 29 7.44 0.61 -3.25
CA ARG A 29 6.98 -0.63 -3.85
C ARG A 29 5.45 -0.63 -3.81
N ARG A 30 4.80 -0.47 -4.98
CA ARG A 30 3.37 -0.79 -5.10
C ARG A 30 3.27 -2.30 -5.01
N GLU A 31 3.04 -2.80 -3.81
CA GLU A 31 2.65 -4.19 -3.66
C GLU A 31 1.35 -4.40 -4.44
N PRO A 32 1.19 -5.54 -5.14
CA PRO A 32 -0.10 -5.92 -5.70
C PRO A 32 -1.13 -5.79 -4.59
N GLY A 33 -2.27 -5.14 -4.87
CA GLY A 33 -3.28 -4.85 -3.85
C GLY A 33 -3.59 -6.11 -3.05
N ALA A 34 -3.33 -6.06 -1.75
CA ALA A 34 -3.51 -7.22 -0.87
C ALA A 34 -4.96 -7.69 -0.94
N ILE A 35 -5.17 -9.00 -1.16
CA ILE A 35 -6.50 -9.60 -1.14
C ILE A 35 -6.81 -10.01 0.30
N ILE A 36 -7.78 -9.34 0.91
CA ILE A 36 -8.29 -9.66 2.24
C ILE A 36 -9.49 -10.60 2.08
N SER A 37 -9.56 -11.69 2.84
CA SER A 37 -10.64 -12.68 2.73
C SER A 37 -10.88 -13.45 4.02
N GLY A 38 -12.00 -14.18 4.09
CA GLY A 38 -12.27 -15.11 5.19
C GLY A 38 -12.42 -14.40 6.54
N ALA A 39 -11.61 -14.82 7.52
CA ALA A 39 -11.67 -14.33 8.91
C ALA A 39 -11.18 -12.88 9.08
N ASP A 40 -10.61 -12.29 8.04
CA ASP A 40 -10.12 -10.90 8.06
C ASP A 40 -11.17 -9.89 7.56
N ILE A 41 -12.39 -10.36 7.26
CA ILE A 41 -13.53 -9.51 6.93
C ILE A 41 -14.59 -9.65 8.03
N GLY A 42 -15.04 -8.52 8.56
CA GLY A 42 -16.02 -8.46 9.63
C GLY A 42 -17.16 -7.50 9.30
N PHE A 43 -18.29 -7.71 9.95
CA PHE A 43 -19.40 -6.77 9.93
C PHE A 43 -19.76 -6.44 11.38
N ARG A 44 -19.70 -5.16 11.74
CA ARG A 44 -20.10 -4.67 13.06
C ARG A 44 -21.53 -4.14 12.99
N PRO A 45 -22.51 -4.80 13.60
CA PRO A 45 -23.88 -4.33 13.59
C PRO A 45 -24.04 -3.11 14.51
N ASP A 46 -24.55 -2.02 13.97
CA ASP A 46 -24.86 -0.80 14.71
C ASP A 46 -26.36 -0.71 15.04
N GLY A 47 -27.21 -1.43 14.31
CA GLY A 47 -28.65 -1.39 14.53
C GLY A 47 -29.46 -2.34 13.64
N TRP A 48 -30.77 -2.06 13.58
CA TRP A 48 -31.72 -2.79 12.77
C TRP A 48 -32.53 -1.83 11.89
N ASN A 49 -32.76 -2.24 10.65
CA ASN A 49 -33.77 -1.66 9.76
C ASN A 49 -34.76 -2.77 9.36
N GLY A 50 -35.88 -2.82 10.08
CA GLY A 50 -36.84 -3.92 9.99
C GLY A 50 -36.19 -5.26 10.35
N LYS A 51 -36.10 -6.17 9.37
CA LYS A 51 -35.47 -7.49 9.54
C LYS A 51 -33.97 -7.52 9.17
N ARG A 52 -33.38 -6.39 8.78
CA ARG A 52 -31.98 -6.32 8.31
C ARG A 52 -31.09 -5.67 9.36
N ARG A 53 -29.89 -6.21 9.57
CA ARG A 53 -28.86 -5.56 10.40
C ARG A 53 -28.21 -4.43 9.60
N THR A 54 -28.13 -3.25 10.20
CA THR A 54 -27.32 -2.13 9.69
C THR A 54 -26.00 -2.09 10.42
N GLY A 55 -24.94 -1.61 9.78
CA GLY A 55 -23.61 -1.65 10.37
C GLY A 55 -22.49 -1.26 9.43
N THR A 56 -21.29 -1.26 9.98
CA THR A 56 -20.03 -0.96 9.29
C THR A 56 -19.29 -2.24 8.91
N TRP A 57 -18.81 -2.30 7.66
CA TRP A 57 -17.87 -3.32 7.23
C TRP A 57 -16.48 -3.00 7.76
N LEU A 58 -15.82 -4.01 8.34
CA LEU A 58 -14.49 -3.92 8.89
C LEU A 58 -13.56 -4.87 8.14
N VAL A 59 -12.30 -4.46 7.97
CA VAL A 59 -11.21 -5.32 7.50
C VAL A 59 -10.14 -5.40 8.58
N ARG A 60 -9.50 -6.56 8.69
CA ARG A 60 -8.40 -6.76 9.63
C ARG A 60 -7.08 -6.45 8.94
N ILE A 61 -6.34 -5.46 9.45
CA ILE A 61 -5.03 -5.06 8.96
C ILE A 61 -4.07 -5.08 10.15
N ASP A 62 -2.95 -5.79 10.01
CA ASP A 62 -1.93 -5.94 11.06
C ASP A 62 -2.50 -6.39 12.43
N GLY A 63 -3.56 -7.20 12.39
CA GLY A 63 -4.23 -7.72 13.58
C GLY A 63 -5.31 -6.81 14.17
N GLU A 64 -5.42 -5.57 13.70
CA GLU A 64 -6.41 -4.57 14.13
C GLU A 64 -7.60 -4.50 13.17
N TRP A 65 -8.80 -4.22 13.71
CA TRP A 65 -10.01 -4.06 12.92
C TRP A 65 -10.22 -2.60 12.54
N VAL A 66 -10.19 -2.31 11.24
CA VAL A 66 -10.37 -0.97 10.68
C VAL A 66 -11.58 -0.90 9.75
N GLU A 67 -12.19 0.28 9.62
CA GLU A 67 -13.35 0.49 8.75
C GLU A 67 -12.98 0.39 7.26
N ALA A 68 -13.76 -0.41 6.53
CA ALA A 68 -13.59 -0.57 5.10
C ALA A 68 -14.14 0.66 4.36
N VAL A 69 -13.24 1.51 3.87
CA VAL A 69 -13.62 2.63 2.99
C VAL A 69 -13.72 2.11 1.56
N SER A 70 -14.94 1.87 1.10
CA SER A 70 -15.19 1.51 -0.29
C SER A 70 -15.38 2.76 -1.14
N THR A 71 -14.53 2.96 -2.16
CA THR A 71 -14.89 3.79 -3.31
C THR A 71 -15.84 2.96 -4.17
N ILE A 72 -17.12 2.93 -3.80
CA ILE A 72 -18.13 2.23 -4.60
C ILE A 72 -18.27 3.01 -5.91
N ARG A 73 -17.72 2.47 -6.99
CA ARG A 73 -18.10 2.90 -8.33
C ARG A 73 -19.50 2.39 -8.57
N VAL A 74 -20.49 3.28 -8.47
CA VAL A 74 -21.87 2.97 -8.86
C VAL A 74 -21.86 2.66 -10.34
N VAL A 75 -21.99 1.38 -10.69
CA VAL A 75 -22.26 0.96 -12.06
C VAL A 75 -23.78 1.08 -12.24
N PRO A 76 -24.29 1.98 -13.09
CA PRO A 76 -25.71 2.04 -13.38
C PRO A 76 -26.14 0.68 -13.92
N ALA A 77 -27.26 0.16 -13.43
CA ALA A 77 -27.91 -0.97 -14.09
C ALA A 77 -28.31 -0.50 -15.48
N THR A 78 -27.72 -1.09 -16.52
CA THR A 78 -28.17 -0.89 -17.89
C THR A 78 -29.58 -1.48 -17.99
N GLU A 79 -30.56 -0.64 -18.29
CA GLU A 79 -31.93 -1.06 -18.69
C GLU A 79 -31.93 -1.69 -20.08
#